data_AF-A0A8T3M3G5-F1
#
_entry.id   AF-A0A8T3M3G5-F1
#
_cell.length_a   1.000
_cell.length_b   1.000
_cell.length_c   1.000
_cell.angle_alpha   90.00
_cell.angle_beta   90.00
_cell.angle_gamma   90.00
#
_symmetry.space_group_name_H-M   'P 1'
#
loop_
_entity.id
_entity.type
_entity.pdbx_description
1 polymer ?
#
loop_
_entity_poly.entity_id
_entity_poly.type
_entity_poly.pdbx_seq_one_letter_code
_entity_poly.pdbx_strand_id
1 'polypeptide(L)'
;YGVGPIGTIISPALSLAGLLLIAIVTLNLLNAEAPFGSGPNGNGGNGGTARTPAPSGVVVVPDEAVFEGAIVYAKGGNIWVQTNDDVKQVTSSGGDSMPSWSADGEWIVYIHSTNEIGYWPVRGRNGYYDIVVPDLMRVRADGSAEPEELATGFVKNGRLEWSAWMRQPALSPDGTTIALVTDAPNPDESNVVLQFFNVETKKLRRAGVRENGVLGHQDPEWRRDGRILLYTENGRDGSRGAPVIMRYDTQEKKARPLTAVGYMQPAFSPNGQFLAATRTTGLGTDVVVLDARTGEQLLRVTDDGASFAPTWSPAGDGIAFLHIVGQTVDLRLARLEGTAPAWTVTETVNLTEVSGLDAASRPDWFIPADQLPATPPPGTAAPSASPAASSPAP
;
A
#
# COMPACT_ATOMS: atom_id res chain seq x y z
N TYR A 1 14.07 10.18 -51.13
CA TYR A 1 13.55 10.01 -49.76
C TYR A 1 14.53 10.64 -48.78
N GLY A 2 14.59 11.97 -48.77
CA GLY A 2 15.44 12.73 -47.87
C GLY A 2 14.57 13.36 -46.80
N VAL A 3 14.69 12.90 -45.56
CA VAL A 3 14.18 13.64 -44.41
C VAL A 3 15.09 14.86 -44.28
N GLY A 4 14.55 16.05 -44.53
CA GLY A 4 15.29 17.31 -44.46
C GLY A 4 15.87 17.59 -43.07
N PRO A 5 16.70 18.65 -42.92
CA PRO A 5 17.53 18.94 -41.75
C PRO A 5 16.76 19.23 -40.44
N ILE A 6 15.44 19.14 -40.49
CA ILE A 6 14.53 19.32 -39.35
C ILE A 6 14.34 17.98 -38.61
N GLY A 7 14.52 16.83 -39.28
CA GLY A 7 14.32 15.50 -38.67
C GLY A 7 15.39 15.09 -37.64
N THR A 8 16.59 15.69 -37.71
CA THR A 8 17.71 15.38 -36.80
C THR A 8 17.65 16.11 -35.46
N ILE A 9 16.82 17.16 -35.33
CA ILE A 9 16.63 17.92 -34.08
C ILE A 9 15.30 17.53 -33.41
N ILE A 10 14.26 17.25 -34.20
CA ILE A 10 12.95 16.85 -33.67
C ILE A 10 13.00 15.47 -33.02
N SER A 11 13.74 14.52 -33.58
CA SER A 11 13.77 13.14 -33.06
C SER A 11 14.42 13.03 -31.67
N PRO A 12 15.58 13.66 -31.40
CA PRO A 12 16.14 13.70 -30.04
C PRO A 12 15.25 14.47 -29.05
N ALA A 13 14.60 15.56 -29.49
CA ALA A 13 13.72 16.36 -28.63
C ALA A 13 12.44 15.61 -28.23
N LEU A 14 11.83 14.86 -29.16
CA LEU A 14 10.69 13.99 -28.87
C LEU A 14 11.09 12.81 -27.98
N SER A 15 12.27 12.22 -28.18
CA SER A 15 12.80 11.18 -27.29
C SER A 15 13.11 11.72 -25.90
N LEU A 16 13.62 12.96 -25.78
CA LEU A 16 13.86 13.62 -24.50
C LEU A 16 12.54 13.94 -23.79
N ALA A 17 11.53 14.41 -24.53
CA ALA A 17 10.19 14.65 -24.00
C ALA A 17 9.50 13.35 -23.57
N GLY A 18 9.64 12.26 -24.33
CA GLY A 18 9.16 10.94 -23.98
C GLY A 18 9.84 10.38 -22.72
N LEU A 19 11.17 10.53 -22.61
CA LEU A 19 11.91 10.15 -21.40
C LEU A 19 11.52 11.00 -20.18
N LEU A 20 11.26 12.29 -20.37
CA LEU A 20 10.78 13.17 -19.30
C LEU A 20 9.38 12.75 -18.82
N LEU A 21 8.48 12.41 -19.75
CA LEU A 21 7.15 11.89 -19.46
C LEU A 21 7.23 10.56 -18.70
N ILE A 22 8.06 9.63 -19.16
CA ILE A 22 8.30 8.36 -18.47
C ILE A 22 8.88 8.62 -17.08
N ALA A 23 9.85 9.53 -16.92
CA ALA A 23 10.42 9.88 -15.63
C ALA A 23 9.38 10.47 -14.68
N ILE A 24 8.52 11.39 -15.14
CA ILE A 24 7.43 11.99 -14.34
C ILE A 24 6.41 10.92 -13.95
N VAL A 25 5.97 10.08 -14.90
CA VAL A 25 5.05 8.96 -14.63
C VAL A 25 5.66 8.01 -13.60
N THR A 26 6.95 7.68 -13.73
CA THR A 26 7.67 6.79 -12.81
C THR A 26 7.81 7.41 -11.42
N LEU A 27 8.14 8.71 -11.32
CA LEU A 27 8.23 9.44 -10.06
C LEU A 27 6.87 9.60 -9.37
N ASN A 28 5.80 9.82 -10.12
CA ASN A 28 4.45 9.93 -9.60
C ASN A 28 3.99 8.55 -9.07
N LEU A 29 4.18 7.47 -9.85
CA LEU A 29 3.87 6.11 -9.42
C LEU A 29 4.65 5.67 -8.17
N LEU A 30 5.94 6.06 -8.07
CA LEU A 30 6.77 5.80 -6.87
C LEU A 30 6.24 6.51 -5.60
N ASN A 31 5.51 7.61 -5.76
CA ASN A 31 4.87 8.36 -4.68
C ASN A 31 3.35 8.07 -4.56
N ALA A 32 2.83 7.09 -5.31
CA ALA A 32 1.41 6.80 -5.47
C ALA A 32 0.57 7.99 -6.00
N GLU A 33 1.18 8.97 -6.65
CA GLU A 33 0.52 10.04 -7.39
C GLU A 33 0.14 9.54 -8.80
N ALA A 34 -1.07 9.86 -9.27
CA ALA A 34 -1.48 9.51 -10.64
C ALA A 34 -0.62 10.29 -11.67
N PRO A 35 -0.33 9.72 -12.85
CA PRO A 35 0.45 10.39 -13.90
C PRO A 35 -0.26 11.60 -14.54
N PHE A 36 -1.50 11.90 -14.12
CA PHE A 36 -2.36 12.93 -14.70
C PHE A 36 -2.48 14.14 -13.76
N GLY A 37 -1.41 14.93 -13.72
CA GLY A 37 -1.45 16.35 -13.39
C GLY A 37 -1.99 16.75 -12.01
N SER A 38 -1.14 16.75 -10.99
CA SER A 38 -1.17 17.84 -10.01
C SER A 38 -0.69 19.12 -10.72
N GLY A 39 -1.43 20.22 -10.61
CA GLY A 39 -1.10 21.51 -11.22
C GLY A 39 0.31 22.06 -10.87
N PRO A 40 0.71 23.22 -11.44
CA PRO A 40 2.11 23.65 -11.57
C PRO A 40 2.90 23.98 -10.30
N ASN A 41 2.47 23.54 -9.11
CA ASN A 41 3.14 23.76 -7.82
C ASN A 41 3.35 22.46 -7.00
N GLY A 42 3.31 21.28 -7.62
CA GLY A 42 3.50 19.97 -6.96
C GLY A 42 4.96 19.68 -6.60
N ASN A 43 5.44 20.21 -5.47
CA ASN A 43 6.67 19.75 -4.84
C ASN A 43 6.32 18.53 -3.98
N GLY A 44 6.48 17.31 -4.52
CA GLY A 44 6.33 15.99 -3.88
C GLY A 44 5.72 15.99 -2.48
N GLY A 45 4.39 16.07 -2.42
CA GLY A 45 3.64 16.58 -1.27
C GLY A 45 3.50 15.59 -0.12
N ASN A 46 3.23 16.16 1.06
CA ASN A 46 3.21 15.62 2.44
C ASN A 46 2.25 14.44 2.73
N GLY A 47 1.99 13.55 1.75
CA GLY A 47 1.04 12.44 1.86
C GLY A 47 -0.39 12.79 1.44
N GLY A 48 -0.56 13.80 0.59
CA GLY A 48 -1.88 14.22 0.12
C GLY A 48 -2.60 13.16 -0.74
N THR A 49 -3.93 13.30 -0.85
CA THR A 49 -4.79 12.42 -1.64
C THR A 49 -4.40 12.45 -3.12
N ALA A 50 -3.84 11.36 -3.64
CA ALA A 50 -3.66 11.17 -5.08
C ALA A 50 -5.01 10.85 -5.74
N ARG A 51 -5.83 11.88 -5.91
CA ARG A 51 -7.18 11.76 -6.51
C ARG A 51 -7.04 11.47 -8.00
N THR A 52 -7.76 10.48 -8.49
CA THR A 52 -7.96 10.32 -9.93
C THR A 52 -9.23 11.07 -10.36
N PRO A 53 -9.34 11.52 -11.62
CA PRO A 53 -10.59 12.05 -12.13
C PRO A 53 -11.68 10.98 -12.01
N ALA A 54 -12.66 11.17 -11.13
CA ALA A 54 -13.81 10.28 -11.01
C ALA A 54 -14.96 10.84 -11.86
N PRO A 55 -15.37 10.17 -12.95
CA PRO A 55 -16.51 10.61 -13.75
C PRO A 55 -17.85 10.43 -13.02
N SER A 56 -17.86 9.75 -11.87
CA SER A 56 -19.02 9.53 -11.02
C SER A 56 -18.73 9.84 -9.55
N GLY A 57 -19.70 10.45 -8.85
CA GLY A 57 -19.67 10.60 -7.39
C GLY A 57 -19.89 9.28 -6.65
N VAL A 58 -20.46 8.28 -7.31
CA VAL A 58 -20.82 6.97 -6.76
C VAL A 58 -19.78 5.92 -7.17
N VAL A 59 -19.62 4.88 -6.37
CA VAL A 59 -18.92 3.65 -6.78
C VAL A 59 -19.89 2.86 -7.66
N VAL A 60 -19.41 2.41 -8.82
CA VAL A 60 -20.19 1.53 -9.72
C VAL A 60 -19.62 0.12 -9.57
N VAL A 61 -20.47 -0.80 -9.12
CA VAL A 61 -20.14 -2.22 -8.94
C VAL A 61 -20.82 -3.02 -10.05
N PRO A 62 -20.06 -3.78 -10.85
CA PRO A 62 -20.63 -4.61 -11.91
C PRO A 62 -21.23 -5.91 -11.35
N ASP A 63 -22.16 -6.53 -12.08
CA ASP A 63 -22.90 -7.72 -11.61
C ASP A 63 -21.98 -8.93 -11.35
N GLU A 64 -20.83 -9.00 -12.04
CA GLU A 64 -19.82 -10.06 -11.85
C GLU A 64 -18.95 -9.91 -10.58
N ALA A 65 -19.08 -8.80 -9.85
CA ALA A 65 -18.27 -8.46 -8.67
C ALA A 65 -18.66 -9.29 -7.44
N VAL A 66 -18.42 -10.60 -7.53
CA VAL A 66 -18.76 -11.56 -6.47
C VAL A 66 -17.53 -11.94 -5.66
N PHE A 67 -17.56 -11.68 -4.36
CA PHE A 67 -16.51 -12.02 -3.41
C PHE A 67 -17.04 -12.08 -1.96
N GLU A 68 -16.33 -12.77 -1.07
CA GLU A 68 -16.73 -12.89 0.34
C GLU A 68 -16.15 -11.77 1.21
N GLY A 69 -16.92 -11.34 2.21
CA GLY A 69 -16.50 -10.32 3.17
C GLY A 69 -16.59 -8.88 2.65
N ALA A 70 -15.62 -8.05 3.04
CA ALA A 70 -15.63 -6.61 2.82
C ALA A 70 -14.26 -6.08 2.42
N ILE A 71 -14.20 -5.25 1.38
CA ILE A 71 -13.00 -4.52 0.97
C ILE A 71 -13.20 -3.04 1.29
N VAL A 72 -12.22 -2.45 1.98
CA VAL A 72 -12.17 -1.01 2.25
C VAL A 72 -11.24 -0.32 1.25
N TYR A 73 -11.63 0.86 0.77
CA TYR A 73 -10.83 1.69 -0.12
C TYR A 73 -11.21 3.17 0.00
N ALA A 74 -10.45 4.05 -0.64
CA ALA A 74 -10.67 5.48 -0.68
C ALA A 74 -11.10 5.93 -2.08
N LYS A 75 -12.08 6.83 -2.13
CA LYS A 75 -12.55 7.46 -3.36
C LYS A 75 -12.99 8.89 -3.08
N GLY A 76 -12.40 9.84 -3.80
CA GLY A 76 -12.73 11.25 -3.65
C GLY A 76 -12.40 11.80 -2.26
N GLY A 77 -11.37 11.25 -1.61
CA GLY A 77 -10.98 11.62 -0.25
C GLY A 77 -11.94 11.14 0.83
N ASN A 78 -12.64 10.04 0.61
CA ASN A 78 -13.56 9.45 1.56
C ASN A 78 -13.32 7.94 1.63
N ILE A 79 -13.58 7.34 2.78
CA ILE A 79 -13.46 5.90 2.99
C ILE A 79 -14.78 5.22 2.61
N TRP A 80 -14.67 4.16 1.82
CA TRP A 80 -15.77 3.34 1.35
C TRP A 80 -15.51 1.89 1.72
N VAL A 81 -16.59 1.16 2.03
CA VAL A 81 -16.59 -0.27 2.26
C VAL A 81 -17.52 -0.91 1.23
N GLN A 82 -16.99 -1.84 0.46
CA GLN A 82 -17.74 -2.66 -0.50
C GLN A 82 -17.83 -4.09 0.03
N THR A 83 -19.01 -4.66 -0.05
CA THR A 83 -19.29 -6.08 0.14
C THR A 83 -19.84 -6.65 -1.17
N ASN A 84 -20.22 -7.93 -1.17
CA ASN A 84 -20.92 -8.54 -2.30
C ASN A 84 -22.23 -7.84 -2.65
N ASP A 85 -22.94 -7.31 -1.65
CA ASP A 85 -24.34 -6.88 -1.80
C ASP A 85 -24.55 -5.38 -1.57
N ASP A 86 -23.55 -4.67 -1.04
CA ASP A 86 -23.66 -3.27 -0.64
C ASP A 86 -22.34 -2.50 -0.80
N VAL A 87 -22.46 -1.20 -1.07
CA VAL A 87 -21.35 -0.25 -1.04
C VAL A 87 -21.72 0.94 -0.18
N LYS A 88 -20.96 1.14 0.88
CA LYS A 88 -21.21 2.18 1.87
C LYS A 88 -20.06 3.16 1.95
N GLN A 89 -20.39 4.44 1.83
CA GLN A 89 -19.48 5.52 2.22
C GLN A 89 -19.46 5.64 3.76
N VAL A 90 -18.30 5.43 4.38
CA VAL A 90 -18.12 5.45 5.84
C VAL A 90 -17.73 6.83 6.35
N THR A 91 -17.02 7.63 5.55
CA THR A 91 -16.63 9.01 5.91
C THR A 91 -17.03 10.00 4.82
N SER A 92 -17.18 11.28 5.18
CA SER A 92 -17.62 12.34 4.25
C SER A 92 -16.78 13.61 4.34
N SER A 93 -15.54 13.51 4.86
CA SER A 93 -14.69 14.67 5.13
C SER A 93 -13.96 15.22 3.89
N GLY A 94 -13.79 14.38 2.85
CA GLY A 94 -13.06 14.73 1.62
C GLY A 94 -11.54 14.73 1.74
N GLY A 95 -10.95 14.43 2.90
CA GLY A 95 -9.50 14.36 3.12
C GLY A 95 -8.95 12.96 3.41
N ASP A 96 -9.79 11.92 3.37
CA ASP A 96 -9.49 10.60 3.92
C ASP A 96 -8.84 9.67 2.89
N SER A 97 -7.83 8.93 3.30
CA SER A 97 -7.10 7.99 2.45
C SER A 97 -6.38 6.89 3.26
N MET A 98 -5.82 5.91 2.55
CA MET A 98 -5.00 4.83 3.12
C MET A 98 -5.69 4.05 4.26
N PRO A 99 -6.95 3.59 4.10
CA PRO A 99 -7.63 2.78 5.10
C PRO A 99 -6.95 1.42 5.33
N SER A 100 -7.08 0.90 6.55
CA SER A 100 -6.77 -0.49 6.91
C SER A 100 -7.74 -0.99 7.97
N TRP A 101 -8.11 -2.27 7.89
CA TRP A 101 -9.01 -2.93 8.82
C TRP A 101 -8.31 -3.26 10.14
N SER A 102 -9.08 -3.25 11.22
CA SER A 102 -8.74 -4.01 12.41
C SER A 102 -9.00 -5.51 12.20
N ALA A 103 -8.24 -6.36 12.89
CA ALA A 103 -8.34 -7.81 12.76
C ALA A 103 -9.72 -8.38 13.16
N ASP A 104 -10.47 -7.66 14.00
CA ASP A 104 -11.84 -7.98 14.41
C ASP A 104 -12.91 -7.40 13.47
N GLY A 105 -12.54 -6.56 12.51
CA GLY A 105 -13.46 -5.89 11.59
C GLY A 105 -14.29 -4.76 12.22
N GLU A 106 -14.05 -4.37 13.47
CA GLU A 106 -14.82 -3.31 14.12
C GLU A 106 -14.39 -1.89 13.71
N TRP A 107 -13.12 -1.72 13.35
CA TRP A 107 -12.49 -0.44 13.12
C TRP A 107 -11.80 -0.38 11.76
N ILE A 108 -11.83 0.82 11.18
CA ILE A 108 -10.99 1.20 10.07
C ILE A 108 -10.08 2.32 10.55
N VAL A 109 -8.76 2.13 10.45
CA VAL A 109 -7.77 3.20 10.65
C VAL A 109 -7.42 3.81 9.32
N TYR A 110 -7.19 5.12 9.26
CA TYR A 110 -6.92 5.84 8.00
C TYR A 110 -6.18 7.15 8.25
N ILE A 111 -5.77 7.84 7.18
CA ILE A 111 -5.15 9.17 7.24
C ILE A 111 -6.14 10.21 6.74
N HIS A 112 -6.40 11.25 7.54
CA HIS A 112 -7.16 12.44 7.14
C HIS A 112 -6.20 13.58 6.85
N SER A 113 -6.29 14.20 5.67
CA SER A 113 -5.46 15.34 5.29
C SER A 113 -6.26 16.64 5.26
N THR A 114 -5.85 17.61 6.07
CA THR A 114 -6.41 18.98 6.10
C THR A 114 -5.42 19.99 5.53
N ASN A 115 -5.94 21.08 4.95
CA ASN A 115 -5.11 22.24 4.59
C ASN A 115 -5.11 23.21 5.76
N GLU A 116 -3.93 23.55 6.24
CA GLU A 116 -3.71 24.46 7.36
C GLU A 116 -2.71 25.54 6.98
N ILE A 117 -2.61 26.58 7.81
CA ILE A 117 -1.57 27.60 7.67
C ILE A 117 -0.52 27.37 8.77
N GLY A 118 0.71 27.08 8.35
CA GLY A 118 1.85 26.87 9.26
C GLY A 118 2.89 27.97 9.15
N TYR A 119 3.52 28.34 10.26
CA TYR A 119 4.65 29.26 10.33
C TYR A 119 5.99 28.50 10.39
N TRP A 120 6.75 28.45 9.29
CA TRP A 120 8.02 27.69 9.24
C TRP A 120 9.07 28.34 8.32
N PRO A 121 10.39 28.25 8.59
CA PRO A 121 11.43 28.62 7.65
C PRO A 121 11.44 27.78 6.37
N VAL A 122 11.19 28.41 5.23
CA VAL A 122 11.47 27.81 3.91
C VAL A 122 12.65 28.55 3.28
N ARG A 123 13.74 27.82 3.01
CA ARG A 123 14.98 28.36 2.41
C ARG A 123 15.50 29.61 3.13
N GLY A 124 15.46 29.60 4.46
CA GLY A 124 15.98 30.68 5.32
C GLY A 124 15.05 31.88 5.49
N ARG A 125 13.80 31.81 5.02
CA ARG A 125 12.78 32.83 5.27
C ARG A 125 11.64 32.25 6.10
N ASN A 126 11.39 32.85 7.25
CA ASN A 126 10.22 32.52 8.04
C ASN A 126 8.99 33.19 7.41
N GLY A 127 7.88 32.47 7.38
CA GLY A 127 6.63 32.95 6.83
C GLY A 127 5.51 31.99 7.14
N TYR A 128 4.30 32.43 6.84
CA TYR A 128 3.12 31.57 6.83
C TYR A 128 3.00 30.92 5.46
N TYR A 129 2.74 29.61 5.46
CA TYR A 129 2.61 28.79 4.26
C TYR A 129 1.41 27.88 4.40
N ASP A 130 0.73 27.62 3.29
CA ASP A 130 -0.23 26.54 3.20
C ASP A 130 0.52 25.21 3.39
N ILE A 131 0.09 24.43 4.38
CA ILE A 131 0.63 23.12 4.71
C ILE A 131 -0.50 22.09 4.67
N VAL A 132 -0.16 20.87 4.27
CA VAL A 132 -1.10 19.73 4.37
C VAL A 132 -0.76 18.97 5.64
N VAL A 133 -1.74 18.84 6.54
CA VAL A 133 -1.60 18.16 7.83
C VAL A 133 -2.27 16.78 7.74
N PRO A 134 -1.49 15.68 7.80
CA PRO A 134 -2.04 14.33 7.85
C PRO A 134 -2.24 13.89 9.31
N ASP A 135 -3.46 13.54 9.65
CA ASP A 135 -3.85 13.04 10.97
C ASP A 135 -4.20 11.55 10.89
N LEU A 136 -3.74 10.78 11.87
CA LEU A 136 -4.12 9.38 12.03
C LEU A 136 -5.48 9.32 12.69
N MET A 137 -6.44 8.70 12.00
CA MET A 137 -7.82 8.59 12.42
C MET A 137 -8.23 7.12 12.61
N ARG A 138 -9.34 6.90 13.30
CA ARG A 138 -10.12 5.66 13.21
C ARG A 138 -11.61 5.93 13.18
N VAL A 139 -12.36 5.05 12.55
CA VAL A 139 -13.84 5.08 12.52
C VAL A 139 -14.40 3.68 12.68
N ARG A 140 -15.60 3.57 13.24
CA ARG A 140 -16.32 2.28 13.28
C ARG A 140 -16.68 1.87 11.85
N ALA A 141 -16.41 0.62 11.51
CA ALA A 141 -16.69 0.10 10.17
C ALA A 141 -18.18 0.14 9.79
N ASP A 142 -19.06 -0.02 10.78
CA ASP A 142 -20.50 0.09 10.62
C ASP A 142 -20.99 1.55 10.55
N GLY A 143 -20.12 2.55 10.66
CA GLY A 143 -20.46 3.97 10.66
C GLY A 143 -21.34 4.41 11.83
N SER A 144 -21.40 3.64 12.92
CA SER A 144 -22.25 3.93 14.09
C SER A 144 -21.76 5.08 14.97
N ALA A 145 -20.51 5.52 14.78
CA ALA A 145 -19.87 6.56 15.58
C ALA A 145 -19.07 7.53 14.71
N GLU A 146 -18.95 8.76 15.20
CA GLU A 146 -18.09 9.79 14.61
C GLU A 146 -16.61 9.32 14.59
N PRO A 147 -15.83 9.68 13.57
CA PRO A 147 -14.41 9.38 13.54
C PRO A 147 -13.64 9.98 14.72
N GLU A 148 -12.65 9.23 15.22
CA GLU A 148 -11.75 9.64 16.29
C GLU A 148 -10.35 9.96 15.73
N GLU A 149 -9.81 11.12 16.10
CA GLU A 149 -8.40 11.44 15.91
C GLU A 149 -7.52 10.71 16.93
N LEU A 150 -6.57 9.92 16.43
CA LEU A 150 -5.60 9.20 17.26
C LEU A 150 -4.32 10.01 17.45
N ALA A 151 -3.83 10.67 16.40
CA ALA A 151 -2.65 11.51 16.45
C ALA A 151 -2.68 12.53 15.31
N THR A 152 -2.15 13.73 15.57
CA THR A 152 -2.02 14.76 14.54
C THR A 152 -0.62 14.81 13.94
N GLY A 153 -0.55 15.10 12.65
CA GLY A 153 0.69 15.47 11.95
C GLY A 153 1.09 16.93 12.15
N PHE A 154 0.25 17.75 12.78
CA PHE A 154 0.56 19.14 13.06
C PHE A 154 1.57 19.25 14.22
N VAL A 155 2.74 19.79 13.92
CA VAL A 155 3.84 19.91 14.88
C VAL A 155 4.04 21.37 15.24
N LYS A 156 4.07 21.64 16.54
CA LYS A 156 4.37 22.96 17.11
C LYS A 156 5.60 22.92 17.99
N ASN A 157 6.64 23.63 17.58
CA ASN A 157 7.87 23.83 18.36
C ASN A 157 8.12 25.32 18.58
N GLY A 158 7.71 25.82 19.75
CA GLY A 158 7.75 27.25 20.06
C GLY A 158 6.81 28.05 19.14
N ARG A 159 7.39 28.90 18.27
CA ARG A 159 6.64 29.67 17.26
C ARG A 159 6.52 28.96 15.92
N LEU A 160 7.27 27.87 15.75
CA LEU A 160 7.36 27.16 14.51
C LEU A 160 6.22 26.14 14.45
N GLU A 161 5.46 26.19 13.37
CA GLU A 161 4.27 25.39 13.09
C GLU A 161 4.44 24.79 11.70
N TRP A 162 4.53 23.48 11.64
CA TRP A 162 4.79 22.76 10.41
C TRP A 162 4.06 21.42 10.41
N SER A 163 4.10 20.73 9.28
CA SER A 163 3.47 19.43 9.13
C SER A 163 4.51 18.31 9.09
N ALA A 164 4.25 17.25 9.87
CA ALA A 164 4.94 15.97 9.73
C ALA A 164 4.30 15.15 8.60
N TRP A 165 5.04 14.18 8.09
CA TRP A 165 4.50 13.16 7.22
C TRP A 165 3.86 12.06 8.06
N MET A 166 2.67 11.60 7.70
CA MET A 166 2.01 10.47 8.36
C MET A 166 1.22 9.67 7.33
N ARG A 167 1.59 8.41 7.12
CA ARG A 167 1.07 7.60 5.99
C ARG A 167 0.93 6.12 6.32
N GLN A 168 -0.01 5.48 5.62
CA GLN A 168 -0.21 4.01 5.54
C GLN A 168 -0.26 3.34 6.93
N PRO A 169 -1.28 3.66 7.75
CA PRO A 169 -1.46 3.00 9.02
C PRO A 169 -1.86 1.53 8.81
N ALA A 170 -1.23 0.63 9.55
CA ALA A 170 -1.56 -0.79 9.61
C ALA A 170 -1.69 -1.22 11.08
N LEU A 171 -2.89 -1.60 11.49
CA LEU A 171 -3.16 -2.02 12.87
C LEU A 171 -2.58 -3.41 13.11
N SER A 172 -1.96 -3.61 14.28
CA SER A 172 -1.45 -4.91 14.69
C SER A 172 -2.60 -5.90 14.90
N PRO A 173 -2.36 -7.22 14.77
CA PRO A 173 -3.40 -8.23 14.96
C PRO A 173 -4.07 -8.21 16.34
N ASP A 174 -3.39 -7.69 17.36
CA ASP A 174 -3.92 -7.52 18.71
C ASP A 174 -4.65 -6.19 18.95
N GLY A 175 -4.70 -5.31 17.94
CA GLY A 175 -5.38 -4.00 18.00
C GLY A 175 -4.67 -2.94 18.84
N THR A 176 -3.50 -3.24 19.44
CA THR A 176 -2.86 -2.34 20.42
C THR A 176 -1.89 -1.34 19.79
N THR A 177 -1.38 -1.64 18.61
CA THR A 177 -0.28 -0.90 17.97
C THR A 177 -0.60 -0.65 16.50
N ILE A 178 -0.46 0.59 16.04
CA ILE A 178 -0.50 0.94 14.61
C ILE A 178 0.94 1.09 14.13
N ALA A 179 1.33 0.31 13.12
CA ALA A 179 2.53 0.60 12.35
C ALA A 179 2.19 1.67 11.32
N LEU A 180 3.07 2.64 11.14
CA LEU A 180 2.86 3.72 10.18
C LEU A 180 4.21 4.28 9.74
N VAL A 181 4.21 5.00 8.62
CA VAL A 181 5.40 5.69 8.13
C VAL A 181 5.28 7.17 8.44
N THR A 182 6.18 7.67 9.28
CA THR A 182 6.15 9.04 9.77
C THR A 182 7.52 9.54 10.20
N ASP A 183 7.71 10.84 10.10
CA ASP A 183 8.82 11.59 10.72
C ASP A 183 8.37 12.37 11.97
N ALA A 184 7.09 12.25 12.37
CA ALA A 184 6.60 12.75 13.64
C ALA A 184 7.31 12.07 14.83
N PRO A 185 7.34 12.72 16.01
CA PRO A 185 6.89 14.08 16.27
C PRO A 185 7.89 15.16 15.83
N ASN A 186 9.13 14.78 15.48
CA ASN A 186 10.24 15.69 15.22
C ASN A 186 10.78 15.47 13.81
N PRO A 187 10.17 16.06 12.76
CA PRO A 187 10.61 15.87 11.38
C PRO A 187 11.92 16.60 11.04
N ASP A 188 12.45 17.41 11.96
CA ASP A 188 13.80 17.93 11.92
C ASP A 188 14.87 16.90 12.38
N GLU A 189 14.46 15.90 13.16
CA GLU A 189 15.34 14.88 13.76
C GLU A 189 15.07 13.46 13.25
N SER A 190 14.02 13.26 12.46
CA SER A 190 13.58 11.96 11.95
C SER A 190 13.42 11.99 10.44
N ASN A 191 13.82 10.92 9.76
CA ASN A 191 13.35 10.67 8.41
C ASN A 191 11.93 10.08 8.44
N VAL A 192 11.28 10.05 7.27
CA VAL A 192 9.95 9.43 7.10
C VAL A 192 10.09 7.91 7.08
N VAL A 193 10.07 7.29 8.26
CA VAL A 193 10.39 5.87 8.44
C VAL A 193 9.31 5.14 9.21
N LEU A 194 9.43 3.81 9.24
CA LEU A 194 8.58 2.94 10.04
C LEU A 194 8.65 3.33 11.52
N GLN A 195 7.50 3.65 12.08
CA GLN A 195 7.30 3.87 13.51
C GLN A 195 6.09 3.07 14.00
N PHE A 196 5.92 3.01 15.32
CA PHE A 196 4.82 2.33 15.98
C PHE A 196 4.09 3.30 16.90
N PHE A 197 2.80 3.45 16.69
CA PHE A 197 1.89 4.21 17.53
C PHE A 197 1.13 3.25 18.46
N ASN A 198 1.18 3.47 19.76
CA ASN A 198 0.39 2.70 20.71
C ASN A 198 -0.99 3.35 20.90
N VAL A 199 -2.05 2.59 20.66
CA VAL A 199 -3.43 3.10 20.58
C VAL A 199 -3.94 3.63 21.92
N GLU A 200 -3.60 2.96 23.02
CA GLU A 200 -4.05 3.32 24.38
C GLU A 200 -3.29 4.53 24.92
N THR A 201 -1.96 4.49 24.86
CA THR A 201 -1.10 5.55 25.45
C THR A 201 -0.93 6.75 24.53
N LYS A 202 -1.34 6.64 23.27
CA LYS A 202 -1.19 7.67 22.21
C LYS A 202 0.26 8.09 21.99
N LYS A 203 1.20 7.15 22.12
CA LYS A 203 2.64 7.40 21.99
C LYS A 203 3.23 6.77 20.74
N LEU A 204 4.05 7.56 20.04
CA LEU A 204 4.92 7.10 18.96
C LEU A 204 6.26 6.56 19.50
N ARG A 205 6.76 5.50 18.87
CA ARG A 205 8.13 5.02 19.05
C ARG A 205 8.75 4.64 17.70
N ARG A 206 10.03 4.95 17.52
CA ARG A 206 10.78 4.53 16.34
C ARG A 206 10.96 3.01 16.31
N ALA A 207 11.01 2.43 15.11
CA ALA A 207 11.25 0.99 14.93
C ALA A 207 12.73 0.59 15.11
N GLY A 208 13.66 1.55 15.16
CA GLY A 208 15.11 1.28 15.24
C GLY A 208 15.70 0.73 13.93
N VAL A 209 15.01 0.97 12.82
CA VAL A 209 15.41 0.60 11.47
C VAL A 209 16.38 1.63 10.88
N ARG A 210 17.11 1.23 9.84
CA ARG A 210 18.04 2.12 9.16
C ARG A 210 17.29 3.29 8.53
N GLU A 211 17.67 4.51 8.89
CA GLU A 211 17.16 5.71 8.24
C GLU A 211 18.09 6.09 7.08
N ASN A 212 17.75 5.71 5.86
CA ASN A 212 18.37 6.34 4.71
C ASN A 212 17.57 7.58 4.37
N GLY A 213 18.11 8.74 4.68
CA GLY A 213 17.62 9.97 4.08
C GLY A 213 17.65 9.80 2.57
N VAL A 214 16.48 9.76 1.92
CA VAL A 214 15.98 10.69 0.88
C VAL A 214 14.60 10.24 0.31
N LEU A 215 14.08 9.02 0.59
CA LEU A 215 12.71 8.61 0.16
C LEU A 215 11.88 7.86 1.20
N GLY A 216 12.46 7.48 2.34
CA GLY A 216 11.72 6.91 3.45
C GLY A 216 11.21 5.49 3.22
N HIS A 217 10.35 5.04 4.14
CA HIS A 217 9.70 3.74 4.11
C HIS A 217 8.27 3.87 3.61
N GLN A 218 7.61 2.80 3.18
CA GLN A 218 6.21 2.77 2.78
C GLN A 218 5.57 1.42 3.16
N ASP A 219 4.24 1.35 3.13
CA ASP A 219 3.46 0.11 3.10
C ASP A 219 3.82 -0.91 4.20
N PRO A 220 3.71 -0.51 5.49
CA PRO A 220 3.85 -1.46 6.58
C PRO A 220 2.70 -2.47 6.54
N GLU A 221 3.01 -3.74 6.74
CA GLU A 221 2.04 -4.83 6.70
C GLU A 221 2.36 -5.87 7.79
N TRP A 222 1.41 -6.16 8.67
CA TRP A 222 1.60 -7.10 9.77
C TRP A 222 1.30 -8.52 9.33
N ARG A 223 2.17 -9.46 9.72
CA ARG A 223 1.76 -10.86 9.73
C ARG A 223 0.78 -11.09 10.88
N ARG A 224 -0.21 -11.96 10.68
CA ARG A 224 -1.25 -12.30 11.68
C ARG A 224 -0.74 -12.68 13.08
N ASP A 225 0.50 -13.16 13.19
CA ASP A 225 1.09 -13.50 14.50
C ASP A 225 1.75 -12.33 15.22
N GLY A 226 1.80 -11.14 14.61
CA GLY A 226 2.42 -9.92 15.17
C GLY A 226 3.94 -9.99 15.32
N ARG A 227 4.59 -11.08 14.89
CA ARG A 227 6.05 -11.28 15.06
C ARG A 227 6.85 -10.67 13.92
N ILE A 228 6.25 -10.63 12.74
CA ILE A 228 6.87 -10.12 11.53
C ILE A 228 6.01 -8.99 10.97
N LEU A 229 6.69 -7.94 10.55
CA LEU A 229 6.12 -6.87 9.75
C LEU A 229 6.93 -6.71 8.47
N LEU A 230 6.25 -6.52 7.35
CA LEU A 230 6.88 -6.12 6.10
C LEU A 230 6.77 -4.61 5.95
N TYR A 231 7.73 -4.01 5.27
CA TYR A 231 7.62 -2.62 4.81
C TYR A 231 8.46 -2.45 3.54
N THR A 232 8.13 -1.47 2.73
CA THR A 232 8.91 -1.10 1.55
C THR A 232 9.96 -0.05 1.92
N GLU A 233 11.21 -0.26 1.51
CA GLU A 233 12.29 0.73 1.58
C GLU A 233 12.59 1.27 0.18
N ASN A 234 12.50 2.59 0.00
CA ASN A 234 12.78 3.26 -1.28
C ASN A 234 14.24 3.75 -1.34
N GLY A 235 14.92 3.54 -2.48
CA GLY A 235 16.27 4.07 -2.74
C GLY A 235 16.26 5.25 -3.73
N ARG A 236 17.37 6.02 -3.86
CA ARG A 236 17.52 7.06 -4.91
C ARG A 236 18.60 6.83 -5.98
N ASP A 237 19.40 5.78 -5.89
CA ASP A 237 20.60 5.65 -6.73
C ASP A 237 20.37 4.86 -8.03
N GLY A 238 19.77 5.49 -9.05
CA GLY A 238 19.58 4.86 -10.37
C GLY A 238 18.77 3.56 -10.27
N SER A 239 19.26 2.43 -10.80
CA SER A 239 18.60 1.13 -10.63
C SER A 239 18.60 0.60 -9.19
N ARG A 240 19.45 1.13 -8.30
CA ARG A 240 19.40 0.90 -6.83
C ARG A 240 18.35 1.77 -6.14
N GLY A 241 17.64 2.62 -6.89
CA GLY A 241 16.51 3.40 -6.42
C GLY A 241 15.16 2.67 -6.45
N ALA A 242 15.13 1.49 -7.06
CA ALA A 242 13.93 0.67 -7.07
C ALA A 242 13.60 0.14 -5.65
N PRO A 243 12.31 0.04 -5.32
CA PRO A 243 11.85 -0.34 -3.98
C PRO A 243 12.27 -1.76 -3.61
N VAL A 244 12.47 -1.99 -2.31
CA VAL A 244 12.75 -3.33 -1.75
C VAL A 244 11.77 -3.61 -0.63
N ILE A 245 11.18 -4.80 -0.61
CA ILE A 245 10.41 -5.26 0.55
C ILE A 245 11.39 -5.74 1.62
N MET A 246 11.28 -5.14 2.80
CA MET A 246 12.05 -5.43 4.00
C MET A 246 11.21 -6.26 4.96
N ARG A 247 11.84 -7.22 5.63
CA ARG A 247 11.26 -8.01 6.72
C ARG A 247 11.80 -7.50 8.04
N TYR A 248 10.90 -7.01 8.90
CA TYR A 248 11.17 -6.58 10.26
C TYR A 248 10.72 -7.63 11.27
N ASP A 249 11.63 -8.05 12.15
CA ASP A 249 11.33 -8.89 13.30
C ASP A 249 11.04 -8.01 14.53
N THR A 250 9.84 -8.15 15.10
CA THR A 250 9.34 -7.24 16.14
C THR A 250 9.96 -7.51 17.50
N GLN A 251 10.45 -8.73 17.75
CA GLN A 251 11.15 -9.09 18.98
C GLN A 251 12.62 -8.70 18.90
N GLU A 252 13.29 -9.04 17.81
CA GLU A 252 14.71 -8.71 17.62
C GLU A 252 14.94 -7.23 17.30
N LYS A 253 13.89 -6.52 16.83
CA LYS A 253 13.92 -5.14 16.35
C LYS A 253 14.94 -4.96 15.21
N LYS A 254 14.98 -5.92 14.29
CA LYS A 254 15.90 -5.96 13.16
C LYS A 254 15.16 -6.08 11.85
N ALA A 255 15.61 -5.31 10.86
CA ALA A 255 15.15 -5.40 9.49
C ALA A 255 16.21 -6.04 8.59
N ARG A 256 15.76 -6.80 7.59
CA ARG A 256 16.60 -7.30 6.48
C ARG A 256 15.82 -7.30 5.17
N PRO A 257 16.47 -7.13 4.01
CA PRO A 257 15.81 -7.31 2.72
C PRO A 257 15.18 -8.69 2.61
N LEU A 258 13.93 -8.75 2.15
CA LEU A 258 13.24 -9.98 1.76
C LEU A 258 13.38 -10.22 0.25
N THR A 259 13.27 -9.16 -0.56
CA THR A 259 13.27 -9.25 -2.02
C THR A 259 14.52 -8.62 -2.63
N ALA A 260 14.72 -8.85 -3.94
CA ALA A 260 15.52 -7.97 -4.77
C ALA A 260 14.84 -6.60 -4.93
N VAL A 261 15.48 -5.67 -5.64
CA VAL A 261 14.89 -4.38 -6.00
C VAL A 261 13.73 -4.56 -6.99
N GLY A 262 12.78 -3.63 -6.97
CA GLY A 262 11.61 -3.59 -7.85
C GLY A 262 10.35 -4.22 -7.27
N TYR A 263 10.27 -4.46 -5.96
CA TYR A 263 9.06 -4.97 -5.31
C TYR A 263 8.61 -4.03 -4.19
N MET A 264 7.30 -3.85 -4.08
CA MET A 264 6.65 -2.97 -3.09
C MET A 264 5.21 -3.41 -2.80
N GLN A 265 4.54 -2.71 -1.89
CA GLN A 265 3.12 -2.88 -1.58
C GLN A 265 2.79 -4.35 -1.18
N PRO A 266 3.48 -4.92 -0.17
CA PRO A 266 3.27 -6.30 0.23
C PRO A 266 1.90 -6.49 0.91
N ALA A 267 1.26 -7.62 0.67
CA ALA A 267 0.08 -8.09 1.41
C ALA A 267 0.25 -9.57 1.76
N PHE A 268 0.15 -9.93 3.04
CA PHE A 268 0.37 -11.33 3.45
C PHE A 268 -0.75 -12.25 2.96
N SER A 269 -0.41 -13.48 2.59
CA SER A 269 -1.39 -14.54 2.49
C SER A 269 -1.97 -14.88 3.89
N PRO A 270 -3.17 -15.47 3.97
CA PRO A 270 -3.83 -15.76 5.26
C PRO A 270 -3.03 -16.63 6.23
N ASN A 271 -2.19 -17.52 5.68
CA ASN A 271 -1.30 -18.41 6.44
C ASN A 271 0.10 -17.80 6.69
N GLY A 272 0.38 -16.60 6.16
CA GLY A 272 1.64 -15.87 6.31
C GLY A 272 2.87 -16.52 5.67
N GLN A 273 2.67 -17.54 4.82
CA GLN A 273 3.75 -18.24 4.11
C GLN A 273 4.09 -17.59 2.77
N PHE A 274 3.19 -16.76 2.25
CA PHE A 274 3.32 -16.07 0.97
C PHE A 274 2.92 -14.61 1.14
N LEU A 275 3.22 -13.81 0.12
CA LEU A 275 2.72 -12.45 0.04
C LEU A 275 2.43 -12.09 -1.41
N ALA A 276 1.35 -11.35 -1.64
CA ALA A 276 1.15 -10.63 -2.89
C ALA A 276 2.00 -9.36 -2.84
N ALA A 277 2.53 -8.93 -3.97
CA ALA A 277 3.29 -7.70 -4.07
C ALA A 277 3.11 -7.06 -5.44
N THR A 278 3.36 -5.76 -5.49
CA THR A 278 3.55 -5.05 -6.75
C THR A 278 4.99 -5.15 -7.20
N ARG A 279 5.19 -5.62 -8.43
CA ARG A 279 6.47 -5.67 -9.13
C ARG A 279 6.54 -4.50 -10.10
N THR A 280 7.55 -3.66 -9.95
CA THR A 280 7.79 -2.50 -10.83
C THR A 280 8.91 -2.83 -11.81
N THR A 281 8.63 -2.64 -13.10
CA THR A 281 9.61 -2.80 -14.18
C THR A 281 9.59 -1.60 -15.12
N GLY A 282 10.48 -1.57 -16.11
CA GLY A 282 10.43 -0.56 -17.17
C GLY A 282 9.17 -0.63 -18.05
N LEU A 283 8.36 -1.69 -17.94
CA LEU A 283 7.12 -1.88 -18.68
C LEU A 283 5.88 -1.45 -17.90
N GLY A 284 6.02 -1.07 -16.62
CA GLY A 284 4.91 -0.73 -15.73
C GLY A 284 4.90 -1.58 -14.46
N THR A 285 3.73 -1.68 -13.83
CA THR A 285 3.52 -2.42 -12.58
C THR A 285 2.65 -3.65 -12.79
N ASP A 286 3.02 -4.75 -12.15
CA ASP A 286 2.24 -5.99 -12.14
C ASP A 286 2.08 -6.53 -10.72
N VAL A 287 1.05 -7.35 -10.51
CA VAL A 287 0.84 -8.10 -9.26
C VAL A 287 1.50 -9.48 -9.39
N VAL A 288 2.20 -9.89 -8.33
CA VAL A 288 2.89 -11.17 -8.22
C VAL A 288 2.68 -11.80 -6.85
N VAL A 289 2.91 -13.11 -6.74
CA VAL A 289 3.00 -13.83 -5.47
C VAL A 289 4.45 -14.20 -5.21
N LEU A 290 4.94 -13.93 -3.99
CA LEU A 290 6.27 -14.28 -3.52
C LEU A 290 6.21 -15.25 -2.34
N ASP A 291 7.25 -16.07 -2.17
CA ASP A 291 7.52 -16.80 -0.93
C ASP A 291 7.90 -15.81 0.18
N ALA A 292 7.19 -15.85 1.32
CA ALA A 292 7.37 -14.85 2.38
C ALA A 292 8.67 -15.03 3.20
N ARG A 293 9.40 -16.13 2.99
CA ARG A 293 10.68 -16.42 3.64
C ARG A 293 11.86 -16.08 2.74
N THR A 294 11.77 -16.36 1.45
CA THR A 294 12.89 -16.20 0.50
C THR A 294 12.75 -14.99 -0.42
N GLY A 295 11.54 -14.45 -0.59
CA GLY A 295 11.23 -13.41 -1.57
C GLY A 295 11.25 -13.89 -3.02
N GLU A 296 11.29 -15.21 -3.25
CA GLU A 296 11.22 -15.81 -4.58
C GLU A 296 9.85 -15.61 -5.19
N GLN A 297 9.79 -15.19 -6.45
CA GLN A 297 8.53 -15.06 -7.18
C GLN A 297 8.00 -16.44 -7.59
N LEU A 298 6.81 -16.79 -7.11
CA LEU A 298 6.16 -18.08 -7.33
C LEU A 298 5.11 -18.03 -8.44
N LEU A 299 4.39 -16.90 -8.54
CA LEU A 299 3.33 -16.71 -9.53
C LEU A 299 3.36 -15.26 -10.04
N ARG A 300 3.12 -15.09 -11.33
CA ARG A 300 2.77 -13.80 -11.93
C ARG A 300 1.25 -13.72 -12.04
N VAL A 301 0.63 -12.81 -11.31
CA VAL A 301 -0.84 -12.65 -11.28
C VAL A 301 -1.30 -11.81 -12.46
N THR A 302 -0.56 -10.76 -12.81
CA THR A 302 -0.83 -9.90 -13.98
C THR A 302 0.40 -9.73 -14.88
N ASP A 303 0.16 -9.41 -16.15
CA ASP A 303 1.17 -9.08 -17.16
C ASP A 303 0.63 -7.95 -18.07
N ASP A 304 0.12 -6.89 -17.43
CA ASP A 304 -0.54 -5.78 -18.10
C ASP A 304 0.17 -4.43 -17.88
N GLY A 305 1.14 -4.37 -16.95
CA GLY A 305 1.89 -3.16 -16.65
C GLY A 305 1.08 -2.04 -15.98
N ALA A 306 -0.16 -2.31 -15.57
CA ALA A 306 -1.11 -1.31 -15.07
C ALA A 306 -1.75 -1.70 -13.72
N SER A 307 -1.31 -2.80 -13.11
CA SER A 307 -1.89 -3.37 -11.89
C SER A 307 -0.97 -3.22 -10.67
N PHE A 308 -1.53 -2.84 -9.52
CA PHE A 308 -0.76 -2.47 -8.33
C PHE A 308 -1.59 -2.55 -7.03
N ALA A 309 -0.95 -2.35 -5.88
CA ALA A 309 -1.53 -2.33 -4.53
C ALA A 309 -2.46 -3.53 -4.24
N PRO A 310 -1.92 -4.76 -4.25
CA PRO A 310 -2.73 -5.95 -4.00
C PRO A 310 -3.12 -6.09 -2.52
N THR A 311 -4.25 -6.75 -2.28
CA THR A 311 -4.63 -7.32 -0.98
C THR A 311 -5.10 -8.76 -1.17
N TRP A 312 -4.68 -9.65 -0.27
CA TRP A 312 -5.00 -11.08 -0.37
C TRP A 312 -6.32 -11.37 0.33
N SER A 313 -7.21 -12.12 -0.33
CA SER A 313 -8.42 -12.64 0.31
C SER A 313 -8.07 -13.35 1.62
N PRO A 314 -8.70 -12.99 2.76
CA PRO A 314 -8.54 -13.73 4.01
C PRO A 314 -8.87 -15.23 3.91
N ALA A 315 -9.67 -15.65 2.92
CA ALA A 315 -9.97 -17.05 2.61
C ALA A 315 -8.89 -17.74 1.75
N GLY A 316 -8.01 -16.97 1.10
CA GLY A 316 -6.85 -17.46 0.36
C GLY A 316 -7.11 -17.80 -1.11
N ASP A 317 -8.32 -17.57 -1.59
CA ASP A 317 -8.87 -17.93 -2.90
C ASP A 317 -8.80 -16.81 -3.95
N GLY A 318 -8.24 -15.65 -3.61
CA GLY A 318 -8.15 -14.52 -4.53
C GLY A 318 -7.21 -13.41 -4.07
N ILE A 319 -6.86 -12.55 -5.01
CA ILE A 319 -6.08 -11.31 -4.78
C ILE A 319 -6.85 -10.16 -5.43
N ALA A 320 -7.30 -9.21 -4.62
CA ALA A 320 -7.85 -7.95 -5.11
C ALA A 320 -6.71 -6.95 -5.34
N PHE A 321 -6.83 -6.08 -6.33
CA PHE A 321 -5.78 -5.11 -6.68
C PHE A 321 -6.34 -3.91 -7.43
N LEU A 322 -5.62 -2.78 -7.36
CA LEU A 322 -5.93 -1.59 -8.15
C LEU A 322 -5.39 -1.74 -9.58
N HIS A 323 -6.14 -1.23 -10.54
CA HIS A 323 -5.79 -1.29 -11.96
C HIS A 323 -6.08 0.05 -12.64
N ILE A 324 -5.13 0.53 -13.45
CA ILE A 324 -5.27 1.77 -14.20
C ILE A 324 -6.04 1.50 -15.50
N VAL A 325 -7.21 2.12 -15.66
CA VAL A 325 -8.01 2.09 -16.90
C VAL A 325 -8.10 3.50 -17.47
N GLY A 326 -7.33 3.79 -18.51
CA GLY A 326 -7.30 5.12 -19.12
C GLY A 326 -6.76 6.18 -18.16
N GLN A 327 -7.64 6.95 -17.53
CA GLN A 327 -7.30 7.99 -16.55
C GLN A 327 -7.84 7.69 -15.14
N THR A 328 -8.60 6.60 -14.99
CA THR A 328 -9.20 6.18 -13.72
C THR A 328 -8.42 5.03 -13.12
N VAL A 329 -8.61 4.83 -11.82
CA VAL A 329 -8.21 3.62 -11.12
C VAL A 329 -9.48 2.88 -10.72
N ASP A 330 -9.50 1.58 -10.95
CA ASP A 330 -10.58 0.67 -10.56
C ASP A 330 -10.02 -0.51 -9.77
N LEU A 331 -10.89 -1.20 -9.04
CA LEU A 331 -10.56 -2.39 -8.28
C LEU A 331 -10.89 -3.64 -9.11
N ARG A 332 -9.99 -4.62 -9.10
CA ARG A 332 -10.16 -5.94 -9.74
C ARG A 332 -9.85 -7.05 -8.77
N LEU A 333 -10.34 -8.25 -9.07
CA LEU A 333 -10.09 -9.48 -8.33
C LEU A 333 -9.58 -10.57 -9.27
N ALA A 334 -8.37 -11.06 -9.03
CA ALA A 334 -7.87 -12.30 -9.64
C ALA A 334 -8.26 -13.48 -8.73
N ARG A 335 -9.04 -14.43 -9.27
CA ARG A 335 -9.38 -15.67 -8.54
C ARG A 335 -8.26 -16.69 -8.70
N LEU A 336 -7.91 -17.34 -7.58
CA LEU A 336 -6.84 -18.31 -7.49
C LEU A 336 -7.43 -19.71 -7.30
N GLU A 337 -7.00 -20.66 -8.13
CA GLU A 337 -7.22 -22.08 -7.90
C GLU A 337 -5.91 -22.81 -7.63
N GLY A 338 -6.02 -24.00 -7.03
CA GLY A 338 -4.89 -24.83 -6.64
C GLY A 338 -4.42 -24.55 -5.22
N THR A 339 -3.29 -25.14 -4.86
CA THR A 339 -2.68 -25.00 -3.54
C THR A 339 -1.24 -24.56 -3.69
N ALA A 340 -0.73 -23.86 -2.68
CA ALA A 340 0.66 -23.43 -2.64
C ALA A 340 1.67 -24.55 -2.99
N PRO A 341 2.70 -24.27 -3.80
CA PRO A 341 2.96 -23.04 -4.58
C PRO A 341 2.30 -23.06 -5.98
N ALA A 342 1.52 -24.08 -6.32
CA ALA A 342 0.97 -24.32 -7.66
C ALA A 342 -0.42 -23.69 -7.82
N TRP A 343 -0.48 -22.37 -7.68
CA TRP A 343 -1.70 -21.62 -8.02
C TRP A 343 -1.79 -21.32 -9.50
N THR A 344 -3.02 -21.16 -9.97
CA THR A 344 -3.33 -20.58 -11.27
C THR A 344 -4.36 -19.47 -11.11
N VAL A 345 -4.18 -18.37 -11.85
CA VAL A 345 -5.24 -17.36 -12.00
C VAL A 345 -6.25 -17.92 -12.99
N THR A 346 -7.47 -18.19 -12.54
CA THR A 346 -8.53 -18.75 -13.40
C THR A 346 -9.32 -17.69 -14.12
N GLU A 347 -9.53 -16.56 -13.45
CA GLU A 347 -10.21 -15.40 -14.00
C GLU A 347 -9.79 -14.12 -13.29
N THR A 348 -10.06 -13.00 -13.94
CA THR A 348 -9.93 -11.66 -13.36
C THR A 348 -11.22 -10.91 -13.62
N VAL A 349 -11.90 -10.49 -12.56
CA VAL A 349 -13.17 -9.76 -12.62
C VAL A 349 -13.01 -8.33 -12.13
N ASN A 350 -13.81 -7.42 -12.67
CA ASN A 350 -13.90 -6.05 -12.14
C ASN A 350 -14.70 -6.08 -10.84
N LEU A 351 -14.20 -5.41 -9.79
CA LEU A 351 -14.96 -5.13 -8.58
C LEU A 351 -15.55 -3.71 -8.61
N THR A 352 -14.95 -2.80 -9.38
CA THR A 352 -15.52 -1.49 -9.70
C THR A 352 -15.34 -1.18 -11.19
N GLU A 353 -16.18 -0.29 -11.72
CA GLU A 353 -16.06 0.20 -13.10
C GLU A 353 -16.09 1.72 -13.20
N VAL A 354 -15.07 2.31 -13.84
CA VAL A 354 -14.99 3.75 -14.10
C VAL A 354 -15.20 4.58 -12.83
N SER A 355 -14.83 4.02 -11.68
CA SER A 355 -15.14 4.59 -10.37
C SER A 355 -14.14 5.66 -9.99
N GLY A 356 -12.91 5.60 -10.51
CA GLY A 356 -11.88 6.60 -10.21
C GLY A 356 -11.52 6.57 -8.73
N LEU A 357 -11.16 5.39 -8.24
CA LEU A 357 -10.64 5.23 -6.88
C LEU A 357 -9.37 6.06 -6.69
N ASP A 358 -9.09 6.45 -5.46
CA ASP A 358 -7.88 7.21 -5.16
C ASP A 358 -6.69 6.26 -5.28
N ALA A 359 -5.65 6.62 -6.05
CA ALA A 359 -4.50 5.73 -6.28
C ALA A 359 -3.72 5.42 -4.98
N ALA A 360 -3.83 6.32 -4.00
CA ALA A 360 -3.30 6.15 -2.65
C ALA A 360 -4.21 5.29 -1.74
N SER A 361 -5.28 4.69 -2.26
CA SER A 361 -6.30 4.00 -1.47
C SER A 361 -5.78 2.81 -0.68
N ARG A 362 -4.79 2.05 -1.17
CA ARG A 362 -4.26 0.83 -0.50
C ARG A 362 -5.38 -0.08 0.04
N PRO A 363 -6.16 -0.73 -0.84
CA PRO A 363 -7.32 -1.49 -0.41
C PRO A 363 -6.94 -2.58 0.59
N ASP A 364 -7.83 -2.84 1.54
CA ASP A 364 -7.65 -3.89 2.54
C ASP A 364 -8.92 -4.74 2.65
N TRP A 365 -8.75 -6.04 2.91
CA TRP A 365 -9.81 -7.04 2.80
C TRP A 365 -10.02 -7.77 4.12
N PHE A 366 -11.24 -7.70 4.63
CA PHE A 366 -11.69 -8.39 5.81
C PHE A 366 -12.74 -9.46 5.49
N ILE A 367 -12.61 -10.64 6.10
CA ILE A 367 -13.65 -11.67 6.18
C ILE A 367 -13.76 -12.08 7.65
N PRO A 368 -14.98 -12.05 8.24
CA PRO A 368 -15.22 -12.52 9.60
C PRO A 368 -14.67 -13.94 9.85
N ALA A 369 -14.12 -14.18 11.04
CA ALA A 369 -13.46 -15.44 11.35
C ALA A 369 -14.38 -16.67 11.26
N ASP A 370 -15.69 -16.48 11.47
CA ASP A 370 -16.73 -17.52 11.34
C ASP A 370 -17.12 -17.83 9.89
N GLN A 371 -16.72 -16.98 8.94
CA GLN A 371 -16.90 -17.17 7.49
C GLN A 371 -15.66 -17.74 6.81
N LEU A 372 -14.50 -17.73 7.48
CA LEU A 372 -13.26 -18.24 6.90
C LEU A 372 -13.29 -19.78 6.75
N PRO A 373 -12.65 -20.32 5.70
CA PRO A 373 -12.46 -21.75 5.58
C PRO A 373 -11.68 -22.28 6.79
N ALA A 374 -12.10 -23.45 7.30
CA ALA A 374 -11.46 -24.07 8.45
C ALA A 374 -9.95 -24.21 8.21
N THR A 375 -9.13 -23.64 9.09
CA THR A 375 -7.68 -23.76 8.97
C THR A 375 -7.30 -25.23 9.16
N PRO A 376 -6.65 -25.89 8.19
CA PRO A 376 -6.15 -27.23 8.42
C PRO A 376 -5.17 -27.18 9.61
N PRO A 377 -5.23 -28.14 10.55
CA PRO A 377 -4.32 -28.16 11.69
C PRO A 377 -2.88 -28.13 11.17
N PRO A 378 -1.95 -27.42 11.86
CA PRO A 378 -0.55 -27.39 11.45
C PRO A 378 -0.05 -28.83 11.30
N GLY A 379 0.31 -29.18 10.06
CA GLY A 379 0.56 -30.56 9.68
C GLY A 379 1.51 -31.25 10.65
N THR A 380 1.04 -32.33 11.28
CA THR A 380 1.92 -33.37 11.79
C THR A 380 2.88 -33.71 10.66
N ALA A 381 4.18 -33.48 10.89
CA ALA A 381 5.23 -33.87 9.97
C ALA A 381 4.92 -35.28 9.46
N ALA A 382 4.86 -35.44 8.14
CA ALA A 382 4.79 -36.76 7.54
C ALA A 382 5.91 -37.60 8.18
N PRO A 383 5.61 -38.81 8.72
CA PRO A 383 6.64 -39.61 9.35
C PRO A 383 7.74 -39.81 8.31
N SER A 384 8.96 -39.41 8.67
CA SER A 384 10.15 -39.60 7.85
C SER A 384 10.16 -41.04 7.34
N ALA A 385 10.06 -41.22 6.03
CA ALA A 385 10.26 -42.52 5.42
C ALA A 385 11.66 -43.00 5.84
N SER A 386 11.70 -44.00 6.72
CA SER A 386 12.94 -44.69 7.06
C SER A 386 13.50 -45.30 5.79
N PRO A 387 14.80 -45.18 5.51
CA PRO A 387 15.38 -45.82 4.34
C PRO A 387 15.20 -47.33 4.46
N ALA A 388 14.57 -47.93 3.45
CA ALA A 388 14.37 -49.36 3.36
C ALA A 388 15.75 -50.06 3.41
N ALA A 389 15.93 -50.92 4.41
CA ALA A 389 17.06 -51.83 4.48
C ALA A 389 17.03 -52.76 3.27
N SER A 390 18.07 -52.69 2.44
CA SER A 390 18.35 -53.68 1.41
C SER A 390 18.71 -55.01 2.06
N SER A 391 17.90 -56.04 1.82
CA SER A 391 18.30 -57.44 2.06
C SER A 391 18.98 -57.99 0.80
N PRO A 392 20.08 -58.76 0.91
CA PRO A 392 20.70 -59.39 -0.23
C PRO A 392 19.92 -60.65 -0.65
N ALA A 393 19.75 -60.84 -1.96
CA ALA A 393 19.21 -62.06 -2.55
C ALA A 393 20.33 -63.12 -2.74
N PRO A 394 19.99 -64.41 -2.91
CA PRO A 394 20.71 -65.57 -2.34
C PRO A 394 22.08 -65.90 -2.92
#